data_AF-D1CIZ5-F1
#
_entry.id   AF-D1CIZ5-F1
#
_cell.length_a   1.000
_cell.length_b   1.000
_cell.length_c   1.000
_cell.angle_alpha   90.00
_cell.angle_beta   90.00
_cell.angle_gamma   90.00
#
_symmetry.space_group_name_H-M   'P 1'
#
loop_
_entity.id
_entity.type
_entity.pdbx_description
1 polymer ?
#
loop_
_entity_poly.entity_id
_entity_poly.type
_entity_poly.pdbx_seq_one_letter_code
_entity_poly.pdbx_strand_id
1 'polypeptide(L)'
;MKISDAVVSAHIDDEVVLLHLQTGTYFGLDAVGSRIWSLLEEGKRPEEIVDAICAEYSVDRPTVERDLRDFLRALANKELLEGYADEA
;
A
#
# COMPACT_ATOMS: atom_id res chain seq x y z
N MET A 1 -2.45 -5.14 10.59
CA MET A 1 -2.55 -4.06 9.61
C MET A 1 -3.83 -4.22 8.81
N LYS A 2 -4.62 -3.16 8.67
CA LYS A 2 -5.95 -3.16 8.02
C LYS A 2 -6.12 -1.85 7.25
N ILE A 3 -6.74 -1.88 6.07
CA ILE A 3 -7.19 -0.66 5.38
C ILE A 3 -8.30 0.00 6.20
N SER A 4 -8.26 1.33 6.33
CA SER A 4 -9.27 2.06 7.10
C SER A 4 -10.65 1.95 6.44
N ASP A 5 -11.70 1.81 7.25
CA ASP A 5 -13.08 1.76 6.76
C ASP A 5 -13.53 3.10 6.14
N ALA A 6 -12.76 4.18 6.34
CA ALA A 6 -12.97 5.49 5.72
C ALA A 6 -12.36 5.60 4.31
N VAL A 7 -11.72 4.56 3.77
CA VAL A 7 -11.09 4.58 2.46
C VAL A 7 -11.87 3.75 1.46
N VAL A 8 -12.06 4.31 0.27
CA VAL A 8 -12.57 3.59 -0.90
C VAL A 8 -11.50 3.61 -1.99
N SER A 9 -11.20 2.45 -2.55
CA SER A 9 -10.30 2.28 -3.70
C SER A 9 -11.11 2.13 -4.99
N ALA A 10 -10.56 2.64 -6.09
CA ALA A 10 -11.06 2.40 -7.44
C ALA A 10 -9.88 2.06 -8.35
N HIS A 11 -10.03 0.99 -9.13
CA HIS A 11 -9.04 0.58 -10.13
C HIS A 11 -9.37 1.24 -11.46
N ILE A 12 -8.40 1.96 -12.03
CA ILE A 12 -8.49 2.61 -13.32
C ILE A 12 -7.26 2.19 -14.11
N ASP A 13 -7.46 1.34 -15.13
CA ASP A 13 -6.39 0.69 -15.87
C ASP A 13 -5.40 -0.04 -14.91
N ASP A 14 -4.13 0.35 -14.91
CA ASP A 14 -3.08 -0.23 -14.06
C ASP A 14 -2.82 0.59 -12.78
N GLU A 15 -3.63 1.62 -12.53
CA GLU A 15 -3.48 2.52 -11.38
C GLU A 15 -4.67 2.40 -10.40
N VAL A 16 -4.39 2.69 -9.14
CA VAL A 16 -5.39 2.72 -8.07
C VAL A 16 -5.54 4.14 -7.56
N VAL A 17 -6.79 4.59 -7.47
CA VAL A 17 -7.16 5.85 -6.84
C VAL A 17 -7.83 5.55 -5.50
N LEU A 18 -7.33 6.18 -4.45
CA LEU A 18 -7.88 6.11 -3.10
C LEU A 18 -8.63 7.39 -2.78
N LEU A 19 -9.85 7.25 -2.29
CA LEU A 19 -10.65 8.33 -1.73
C LEU A 19 -10.77 8.16 -0.22
N HIS A 20 -10.26 9.13 0.53
CA HIS A 20 -10.51 9.23 1.96
C HIS A 20 -11.84 9.93 2.20
N LEU A 21 -12.86 9.20 2.63
CA LEU A 21 -14.24 9.68 2.76
C LEU A 21 -14.40 10.81 3.79
N GLN A 22 -13.67 10.76 4.90
CA GLN A 22 -13.78 11.80 5.94
C GLN A 22 -13.13 13.13 5.53
N THR A 23 -12.00 13.10 4.83
CA THR A 23 -11.29 14.33 4.43
C THR A 23 -11.66 14.80 3.02
N GLY A 24 -12.26 13.94 2.20
CA GLY A 24 -12.52 14.19 0.78
C GLY A 24 -11.26 14.20 -0.09
N THR A 25 -10.12 13.71 0.42
CA THR A 25 -8.84 13.74 -0.28
C THR A 25 -8.69 12.53 -1.20
N TYR A 26 -8.20 12.79 -2.42
CA TYR A 26 -7.85 11.77 -3.40
C TYR A 26 -6.35 11.52 -3.42
N PHE A 27 -5.96 10.25 -3.49
CA PHE A 27 -4.58 9.82 -3.67
C PHE A 27 -4.47 8.89 -4.87
N GLY A 28 -3.59 9.20 -5.81
CA GLY A 28 -3.21 8.26 -6.86
C GLY A 28 -2.03 7.42 -6.41
N LEU A 29 -2.07 6.13 -6.74
CA LEU A 29 -0.96 5.21 -6.58
C LEU A 29 -0.35 4.92 -7.96
N ASP A 30 0.98 4.86 -8.02
CA ASP A 30 1.67 4.37 -9.22
C ASP A 30 1.47 2.85 -9.38
N ALA A 31 2.03 2.25 -10.43
CA ALA A 31 1.85 0.82 -10.71
C ALA A 31 2.31 -0.08 -9.54
N VAL A 32 3.42 0.25 -8.87
CA VAL A 32 3.95 -0.56 -7.77
C VAL A 32 3.10 -0.37 -6.50
N GLY A 33 2.75 0.86 -6.17
CA GLY A 33 1.86 1.19 -5.05
C GLY A 33 0.48 0.57 -5.23
N SER A 34 -0.04 0.58 -6.46
CA SER A 34 -1.30 -0.08 -6.83
C SER A 34 -1.22 -1.59 -6.61
N ARG A 35 -0.11 -2.21 -6.99
CA ARG A 35 0.12 -3.64 -6.75
C ARG A 35 0.20 -3.97 -5.26
N ILE A 36 0.96 -3.18 -4.51
CA ILE A 36 1.04 -3.30 -3.04
C ILE A 36 -0.35 -3.16 -2.42
N TRP A 37 -1.14 -2.19 -2.88
CA TRP A 37 -2.50 -1.97 -2.40
C TRP A 37 -3.41 -3.19 -2.62
N SER A 38 -3.42 -3.77 -3.82
CA SER A 38 -4.18 -5.00 -4.08
C SER A 38 -3.79 -6.15 -3.16
N LEU A 39 -2.49 -6.33 -2.88
CA LEU A 39 -2.03 -7.36 -1.95
C LEU A 39 -2.46 -7.08 -0.50
N LEU A 40 -2.55 -5.80 -0.10
CA LEU A 40 -3.10 -5.40 1.19
C LEU A 40 -4.60 -5.70 1.28
N GLU A 41 -5.36 -5.47 0.21
CA GLU A 41 -6.79 -5.83 0.12
C GLU A 41 -7.01 -7.34 0.22
N GLU A 42 -6.09 -8.13 -0.33
CA GLU A 42 -6.06 -9.59 -0.17
C GLU A 42 -5.65 -10.06 1.24
N GLY A 43 -5.25 -9.14 2.13
CA GLY A 43 -4.84 -9.45 3.50
C GLY A 43 -3.44 -10.05 3.61
N LYS A 44 -2.57 -9.84 2.60
CA LYS A 44 -1.19 -10.31 2.60
C LYS A 44 -0.35 -9.64 3.68
N ARG A 45 0.58 -10.39 4.25
CA ARG A 45 1.56 -9.87 5.21
C ARG A 45 2.68 -9.11 4.49
N PRO A 46 3.36 -8.16 5.17
CA PRO A 46 4.46 -7.40 4.56
C PRO A 46 5.53 -8.28 3.90
N GLU A 47 5.90 -9.42 4.51
CA GLU A 47 6.91 -10.30 3.92
C GLU A 47 6.42 -10.96 2.62
N GLU A 48 5.14 -11.33 2.54
CA GLU A 48 4.52 -11.88 1.32
C GLU A 48 4.43 -10.83 0.21
N ILE A 49 4.17 -9.58 0.59
CA ILE A 49 4.15 -8.44 -0.35
C ILE A 49 5.54 -8.23 -0.92
N VAL A 50 6.57 -8.20 -0.07
CA VAL A 50 7.97 -8.08 -0.51
C VAL A 50 8.32 -9.18 -1.49
N ASP A 51 8.00 -10.44 -1.17
CA ASP A 51 8.28 -11.59 -2.05
C ASP A 51 7.60 -11.45 -3.41
N ALA A 52 6.32 -11.05 -3.43
CA ALA A 52 5.56 -10.83 -4.66
C ALA A 52 6.18 -9.73 -5.53
N ILE A 53 6.50 -8.57 -4.93
CA ILE A 53 7.08 -7.45 -5.66
C ILE A 53 8.49 -7.77 -6.17
N CYS A 54 9.32 -8.44 -5.38
CA CYS A 54 10.65 -8.88 -5.84
C CYS A 54 10.54 -9.82 -7.06
N ALA A 55 9.59 -10.76 -7.03
CA ALA A 55 9.38 -11.71 -8.12
C ALA A 55 8.81 -11.03 -9.38
N GLU A 56 7.83 -10.14 -9.24
CA GLU A 56 7.16 -9.47 -10.35
C GLU A 56 8.05 -8.43 -11.04
N TYR A 57 8.81 -7.64 -10.26
CA TYR A 57 9.57 -6.50 -10.77
C TYR A 57 11.08 -6.77 -10.87
N SER A 58 11.56 -7.96 -10.47
CA SER A 58 12.99 -8.32 -10.46
C SER A 58 13.87 -7.30 -9.71
N VAL A 59 13.37 -6.79 -8.58
CA VAL A 59 14.06 -5.83 -7.70
C VAL A 59 14.67 -6.57 -6.50
N ASP A 60 15.75 -6.02 -5.93
CA ASP A 60 16.36 -6.59 -4.74
C ASP A 60 15.48 -6.41 -3.49
N ARG A 61 15.48 -7.45 -2.64
CA ARG A 61 14.66 -7.49 -1.41
C ARG A 61 14.88 -6.29 -0.49
N PRO A 62 16.13 -5.88 -0.17
CA PRO A 62 16.36 -4.71 0.71
C PRO A 62 15.73 -3.42 0.18
N THR A 63 15.77 -3.18 -1.13
CA THR A 63 15.11 -2.04 -1.76
C THR A 63 13.59 -2.12 -1.57
N VAL A 64 12.99 -3.26 -1.87
CA VAL A 64 11.52 -3.46 -1.73
C VAL A 64 11.08 -3.33 -0.27
N GLU A 65 11.84 -3.85 0.69
CA GLU A 65 11.53 -3.74 2.12
C GLU A 65 11.55 -2.29 2.61
N ARG A 66 12.52 -1.48 2.15
CA ARG A 66 12.58 -0.05 2.44
C ARG A 66 11.39 0.66 1.83
N ASP A 67 11.16 0.46 0.53
CA ASP A 67 10.13 1.19 -0.22
C ASP A 67 8.72 0.81 0.28
N LEU A 68 8.50 -0.46 0.62
CA LEU A 68 7.26 -0.91 1.25
C LEU A 68 7.06 -0.26 2.62
N ARG A 69 8.10 -0.15 3.45
CA ARG A 69 8.01 0.51 4.77
C ARG A 69 7.63 1.97 4.62
N ASP A 70 8.30 2.69 3.73
CA ASP A 70 8.01 4.11 3.45
C ASP A 70 6.58 4.28 2.93
N PHE A 71 6.12 3.38 2.07
CA PHE A 71 4.76 3.36 1.56
C PHE A 71 3.72 3.14 2.66
N LEU A 72 3.87 2.08 3.47
CA LEU A 72 2.95 1.76 4.57
C LEU A 72 2.91 2.88 5.62
N ARG A 73 4.07 3.48 5.93
CA ARG A 73 4.16 4.64 6.82
C ARG A 73 3.43 5.85 6.24
N ALA A 74 3.56 6.11 4.94
CA ALA A 74 2.85 7.20 4.28
C ALA A 74 1.32 6.99 4.29
N LEU A 75 0.85 5.75 4.10
CA LEU A 75 -0.58 5.42 4.21
C LEU A 75 -1.10 5.62 5.64
N ALA A 76 -0.36 5.13 6.64
CA ALA A 76 -0.74 5.27 8.04
C ALA A 76 -0.79 6.75 8.49
N ASN A 77 0.20 7.56 8.09
CA ASN A 77 0.23 8.99 8.38
C ASN A 77 -0.93 9.78 7.76
N LYS A 78 -1.53 9.24 6.69
CA LYS A 78 -2.70 9.81 6.00
C LYS A 78 -4.01 9.18 6.46
N GLU A 79 -3.98 8.38 7.53
CA GLU A 79 -5.13 7.65 8.08
C GLU A 79 -5.79 6.69 7.08
N LEU A 80 -5.06 6.27 6.04
CA LEU A 80 -5.55 5.33 5.03
C LEU A 80 -5.41 3.87 5.49
N LEU A 81 -4.54 3.64 6.47
CA LEU A 81 -4.14 2.33 6.97
C LEU A 81 -4.04 2.36 8.50
N GLU A 82 -4.57 1.33 9.13
CA GLU A 82 -4.66 1.20 10.58
C GLU A 82 -3.84 0.01 11.10
N GLY A 83 -3.32 0.16 12.32
CA GLY A 83 -2.55 -0.89 12.98
C GLY A 83 -1.21 -1.20 12.29
N TYR A 84 -0.65 -0.22 11.59
CA TYR A 84 0.76 -0.19 11.18
C TYR A 84 1.54 0.55 12.25
N ALA A 85 2.36 -0.19 13.00
CA ALA A 85 3.35 0.40 13.90
C ALA A 85 4.70 0.25 13.22
N ASP A 86 5.33 1.38 12.93
CA ASP A 86 6.69 1.37 12.41
C ASP A 86 7.63 0.91 13.52
N GLU A 87 8.05 -0.36 13.47
CA GLU A 87 9.14 -0.83 14.32
C GLU A 87 10.44 -0.23 13.76
N ALA A 88 10.89 0.82 14.44
CA ALA A 88 12.14 1.54 14.19
C ALA A 88 13.38 0.69 14.50
#